data_AF-A0A7Y1ZGQ5-F1
#
_entry.id   AF-A0A7Y1ZGQ5-F1
#
_cell.length_a   1.000
_cell.length_b   1.000
_cell.length_c   1.000
_cell.angle_alpha   90.00
_cell.angle_beta   90.00
_cell.angle_gamma   90.00
#
_symmetry.space_group_name_H-M   'P 1'
#
loop_
_entity.id
_entity.type
_entity.pdbx_description
1 polymer ?
#
loop_
_entity_poly.entity_id
_entity_poly.type
_entity_poly.pdbx_seq_one_letter_code
_entity_poly.pdbx_strand_id
1 'polypeptide(L)'
;SMGYAVGEKFTRAAQLSLEEGIPLVCFSASGGARMQEALISLMQMAKTSAVLERLKLAGVPYISVLTDPIYGGVSASLALLGDINIAEPDARAGFAGPNIIEQTIRQKLPKGFQRSEFLLEHGAIDMIVHRTEMRGIIARLLAKLTGSAAPEIEELPPVVDEPTPEPPVFPVEPEEEAPAAVDEGDE
;
A
#
# COMPACT_ATOMS: atom_id res chain seq x y z
N SER A 1 1.98 -7.42 -1.95
CA SER A 1 2.62 -6.98 -3.20
C SER A 1 1.56 -6.81 -4.28
N MET A 2 1.75 -5.84 -5.17
CA MET A 2 0.81 -5.53 -6.26
C MET A 2 1.06 -6.42 -7.48
N GLY A 3 0.10 -7.27 -7.80
CA GLY A 3 0.00 -8.02 -9.07
C GLY A 3 -1.31 -7.70 -9.78
N TYR A 4 -1.63 -8.44 -10.83
CA TYR A 4 -2.82 -8.33 -11.66
C TYR A 4 -4.10 -8.11 -10.84
N ALA A 5 -4.40 -9.01 -9.90
CA ALA A 5 -5.64 -8.95 -9.13
C ALA A 5 -5.76 -7.67 -8.29
N VAL A 6 -4.65 -7.13 -7.77
CA VAL A 6 -4.63 -5.89 -6.99
C VAL A 6 -4.90 -4.70 -7.92
N GLY A 7 -4.18 -4.64 -9.05
CA GLY A 7 -4.38 -3.57 -10.03
C GLY A 7 -5.78 -3.56 -10.62
N GLU A 8 -6.35 -4.72 -10.97
CA GLU A 8 -7.74 -4.84 -11.45
C GLU A 8 -8.76 -4.36 -10.42
N LYS A 9 -8.64 -4.80 -9.17
CA LYS A 9 -9.56 -4.39 -8.10
C LYS A 9 -9.49 -2.88 -7.84
N PHE A 10 -8.28 -2.32 -7.80
CA PHE A 10 -8.09 -0.88 -7.66
C PHE A 10 -8.71 -0.13 -8.84
N THR A 11 -8.40 -0.53 -10.07
CA THR A 11 -8.95 0.13 -11.26
C THR A 11 -10.47 0.05 -11.31
N ARG A 12 -11.07 -1.07 -10.91
CA ARG A 12 -12.53 -1.20 -10.82
C ARG A 12 -13.14 -0.24 -9.80
N ALA A 13 -12.52 -0.09 -8.63
CA ALA A 13 -12.97 0.86 -7.62
C ALA A 13 -12.84 2.32 -8.09
N ALA A 14 -11.71 2.66 -8.74
CA ALA A 14 -11.49 3.98 -9.31
C ALA A 14 -12.44 4.30 -10.48
N GLN A 15 -12.74 3.31 -11.31
CA GLN A 15 -13.70 3.45 -12.40
C GLN A 15 -15.13 3.67 -11.87
N LEU A 16 -15.54 2.93 -10.84
CA LEU A 16 -16.82 3.16 -10.16
C LEU A 16 -16.87 4.57 -9.54
N SER A 17 -15.79 4.99 -8.88
CA SER A 17 -15.67 6.34 -8.30
C SER A 17 -15.81 7.43 -9.36
N LEU A 18 -15.22 7.21 -10.54
CA LEU A 18 -15.31 8.10 -11.69
C LEU A 18 -16.72 8.15 -12.29
N GLU A 19 -17.39 7.01 -12.40
CA GLU A 19 -18.75 6.91 -12.96
C GLU A 19 -19.81 7.55 -12.07
N GLU A 20 -19.72 7.33 -10.76
CA GLU A 20 -20.67 7.84 -9.77
C GLU A 20 -20.30 9.24 -9.25
N GLY A 21 -19.10 9.74 -9.59
CA GLY A 21 -18.61 11.03 -9.08
C GLY A 21 -18.36 11.05 -7.56
N ILE A 22 -18.06 9.89 -6.97
CA ILE A 22 -17.84 9.75 -5.53
C ILE A 22 -16.33 9.71 -5.21
N PRO A 23 -15.88 10.32 -4.10
CA PRO A 23 -14.47 10.27 -3.74
C PRO A 23 -13.92 8.86 -3.50
N LEU A 24 -12.65 8.65 -3.83
CA LEU A 24 -11.93 7.41 -3.57
C LEU A 24 -10.94 7.60 -2.41
N VAL A 25 -10.90 6.64 -1.48
CA VAL A 25 -9.89 6.56 -0.42
C VAL A 25 -9.19 5.22 -0.53
N CYS A 26 -7.86 5.20 -0.57
CA CYS A 26 -7.08 3.97 -0.62
C CYS A 26 -6.06 3.88 0.51
N PHE A 27 -6.13 2.80 1.29
CA PHE A 27 -5.11 2.43 2.26
C PHE A 27 -4.10 1.50 1.60
N SER A 28 -2.85 1.95 1.51
CA SER A 28 -1.76 1.24 0.84
C SER A 28 -0.82 0.62 1.86
N ALA A 29 -0.70 -0.72 1.80
CA ALA A 29 0.35 -1.49 2.46
C ALA A 29 0.94 -2.47 1.43
N SER A 30 2.20 -2.29 1.05
CA SER A 30 2.84 -3.16 0.07
C SER A 30 4.36 -3.10 0.15
N GLY A 31 5.02 -4.26 0.13
CA GLY A 31 6.46 -4.35 -0.09
C GLY A 31 6.91 -4.14 -1.55
N GLY A 32 5.99 -3.90 -2.50
CA GLY A 32 6.33 -3.69 -3.92
C GLY A 32 5.43 -4.42 -4.91
N ALA A 33 5.91 -4.52 -6.15
CA ALA A 33 5.29 -5.31 -7.21
C ALA A 33 5.45 -6.82 -6.95
N ARG A 34 4.49 -7.63 -7.40
CA ARG A 34 4.54 -9.09 -7.26
C ARG A 34 5.44 -9.69 -8.32
N MET A 35 6.65 -10.08 -7.93
CA MET A 35 7.67 -10.59 -8.86
C MET A 35 7.24 -11.84 -9.64
N GLN A 36 6.38 -12.68 -9.06
CA GLN A 36 5.87 -13.91 -9.69
C GLN A 36 5.06 -13.63 -10.96
N GLU A 37 4.49 -12.43 -11.08
CA GLU A 37 3.71 -12.01 -12.25
C GLU A 37 4.52 -11.07 -13.17
N ALA A 38 5.79 -10.78 -12.81
CA ALA A 38 6.78 -10.04 -13.60
C ALA A 38 6.21 -8.76 -14.27
N LEU A 39 6.24 -8.70 -15.60
CA LEU A 39 5.78 -7.56 -16.40
C LEU A 39 4.32 -7.19 -16.11
N ILE A 40 3.46 -8.16 -15.80
CA ILE A 40 2.05 -7.90 -15.52
C ILE A 40 1.93 -7.03 -14.26
N SER A 41 2.72 -7.30 -13.23
CA SER A 41 2.78 -6.47 -12.02
C SER A 41 3.30 -5.06 -12.30
N LEU A 42 4.31 -4.93 -13.17
CA LEU A 42 4.83 -3.63 -13.59
C LEU A 42 3.75 -2.82 -14.31
N MET A 43 3.01 -3.44 -15.23
CA MET A 43 1.94 -2.78 -15.98
C MET A 43 0.78 -2.32 -15.08
N GLN A 44 0.60 -2.92 -13.90
CA GLN A 44 -0.38 -2.42 -12.94
C GLN A 44 -0.05 -1.00 -12.45
N MET A 45 1.23 -0.60 -12.40
CA MET A 45 1.60 0.78 -12.08
C MET A 45 1.01 1.74 -13.11
N ALA A 46 1.28 1.51 -14.39
CA ALA A 46 0.77 2.35 -15.47
C ALA A 46 -0.77 2.36 -15.50
N LYS A 47 -1.40 1.20 -15.34
CA LYS A 47 -2.86 1.07 -15.33
C LYS A 47 -3.52 1.83 -14.17
N THR A 48 -3.00 1.69 -12.95
CA THR A 48 -3.53 2.38 -11.77
C THR A 48 -3.28 3.89 -11.83
N SER A 49 -2.11 4.33 -12.29
CA SER A 49 -1.83 5.75 -12.50
C SER A 49 -2.74 6.37 -13.57
N ALA A 50 -3.01 5.66 -14.67
CA ALA A 50 -3.85 6.18 -15.75
C ALA A 50 -5.30 6.42 -15.31
N VAL A 51 -5.88 5.55 -14.47
CA VAL A 51 -7.24 5.77 -13.95
C VAL A 51 -7.28 6.88 -12.89
N LEU A 52 -6.22 7.04 -12.10
CA LEU A 52 -6.10 8.17 -11.16
C LEU A 52 -6.02 9.52 -11.87
N GLU A 53 -5.29 9.61 -12.98
CA GLU A 53 -5.26 10.83 -13.79
C GLU A 53 -6.65 11.18 -14.33
N ARG A 54 -7.44 10.16 -14.72
CA ARG A 54 -8.84 10.38 -15.15
C ARG A 54 -9.72 10.89 -14.00
N LEU A 55 -9.55 10.38 -12.78
CA LEU A 55 -10.25 10.91 -11.59
C LEU A 55 -9.91 12.38 -11.36
N LYS A 56 -8.61 12.72 -11.40
CA LYS A 56 -8.12 14.09 -11.22
C LYS A 56 -8.70 15.04 -12.26
N LEU A 57 -8.70 14.66 -13.54
CA LEU A 57 -9.28 15.46 -14.63
C LEU A 57 -10.79 15.64 -14.50
N ALA A 58 -11.50 14.66 -13.92
CA ALA A 58 -12.93 14.75 -13.64
C ALA A 58 -13.24 15.52 -12.34
N GLY A 59 -12.24 15.93 -11.57
CA GLY A 59 -12.42 16.59 -10.28
C GLY A 59 -12.95 15.68 -9.18
N VAL A 60 -12.82 14.36 -9.33
CA VAL A 60 -13.23 13.38 -8.31
C VAL A 60 -12.08 13.18 -7.33
N PRO A 61 -12.24 13.52 -6.02
CA PRO A 61 -11.14 13.49 -5.08
C PRO A 61 -10.60 12.08 -4.82
N TYR A 62 -9.28 11.95 -4.78
CA TYR A 62 -8.57 10.74 -4.37
C TYR A 62 -7.65 11.02 -3.17
N ILE A 63 -7.91 10.37 -2.04
CA ILE A 63 -7.04 10.42 -0.85
C ILE A 63 -6.25 9.12 -0.76
N SER A 64 -4.92 9.24 -0.71
CA SER A 64 -4.02 8.10 -0.49
C SER A 64 -3.57 8.06 0.96
N VAL A 65 -3.71 6.90 1.60
CA VAL A 65 -3.28 6.67 2.98
C VAL A 65 -2.17 5.62 2.98
N LEU A 66 -0.98 6.01 3.38
CA LEU A 66 0.22 5.19 3.46
C LEU A 66 0.29 4.52 4.84
N THR A 67 0.19 3.19 4.88
CA THR A 67 0.33 2.36 6.09
C THR A 67 1.56 1.45 6.00
N ASP A 68 2.32 1.32 7.08
CA ASP A 68 3.63 0.62 7.06
C ASP A 68 3.53 -0.86 6.62
N PRO A 69 4.36 -1.35 5.67
CA PRO A 69 5.31 -0.63 4.80
C PRO A 69 4.77 -0.35 3.39
N ILE A 70 5.32 0.66 2.70
CA ILE A 70 4.95 1.06 1.32
C ILE A 70 6.20 1.22 0.45
N TYR A 71 6.55 0.19 -0.30
CA TYR A 71 7.74 0.18 -1.15
C TYR A 71 7.45 -0.11 -2.62
N GLY A 72 8.46 0.15 -3.48
CA GLY A 72 8.52 -0.31 -4.85
C GLY A 72 7.49 0.32 -5.77
N GLY A 73 6.89 -0.51 -6.62
CA GLY A 73 5.95 -0.03 -7.64
C GLY A 73 4.72 0.67 -7.07
N VAL A 74 4.27 0.30 -5.87
CA VAL A 74 3.08 0.91 -5.25
C VAL A 74 3.39 2.32 -4.75
N SER A 75 4.54 2.54 -4.09
CA SER A 75 4.97 3.89 -3.70
C SER A 75 5.21 4.79 -4.91
N ALA A 76 5.67 4.23 -6.04
CA ALA A 76 5.88 4.96 -7.29
C ALA A 76 4.65 5.03 -8.21
N SER A 77 3.47 4.60 -7.73
CA SER A 77 2.21 4.76 -8.45
C SER A 77 1.10 5.23 -7.52
N LEU A 78 0.10 4.39 -7.25
CA LEU A 78 -1.15 4.77 -6.60
C LEU A 78 -0.98 5.35 -5.19
N ALA A 79 0.10 5.04 -4.47
CA ALA A 79 0.27 5.48 -3.09
C ALA A 79 0.79 6.92 -2.93
N LEU A 80 1.34 7.54 -3.98
CA LEU A 80 1.83 8.94 -3.96
C LEU A 80 1.18 9.82 -5.03
N LEU A 81 0.11 9.34 -5.67
CA LEU A 81 -0.69 10.07 -6.65
C LEU A 81 -2.03 10.55 -6.08
N GLY A 82 -2.16 10.61 -4.75
CA GLY A 82 -3.30 11.24 -4.09
C GLY A 82 -3.36 12.74 -4.36
N ASP A 83 -4.57 13.31 -4.35
CA ASP A 83 -4.76 14.75 -4.19
C ASP A 83 -4.29 15.18 -2.79
N ILE A 84 -4.44 14.28 -1.81
CA ILE A 84 -3.86 14.37 -0.47
C ILE A 84 -3.25 13.00 -0.12
N ASN A 85 -1.96 13.02 0.25
CA ASN A 85 -1.20 11.89 0.73
C ASN A 85 -1.04 11.97 2.25
N ILE A 86 -1.64 11.01 2.96
CA ILE A 86 -1.62 10.90 4.42
C ILE A 86 -0.77 9.70 4.80
N ALA A 87 0.11 9.81 5.79
CA ALA A 87 0.81 8.65 6.35
C ALA A 87 0.42 8.40 7.82
N GLU A 88 0.50 7.14 8.25
CA GLU A 88 0.50 6.83 9.68
C GLU A 88 1.86 7.20 10.32
N PRO A 89 1.91 7.48 11.64
CA PRO A 89 3.17 7.74 12.34
C PRO A 89 4.16 6.58 12.17
N ASP A 90 5.44 6.93 12.06
CA ASP A 90 6.55 6.01 11.80
C ASP A 90 6.40 5.13 10.53
N ALA A 91 5.42 5.38 9.66
CA ALA A 91 5.22 4.53 8.48
C ALA A 91 6.42 4.62 7.54
N ARG A 92 6.88 3.47 7.01
CA ARG A 92 7.99 3.46 6.07
C ARG A 92 7.47 3.50 4.64
N ALA A 93 7.94 4.47 3.87
CA ALA A 93 7.69 4.50 2.43
C ALA A 93 8.90 4.91 1.60
N GLY A 94 9.02 4.34 0.41
CA GLY A 94 10.02 4.74 -0.57
C GLY A 94 10.12 3.80 -1.76
N PHE A 95 10.76 4.25 -2.85
CA PHE A 95 10.85 3.42 -4.05
C PHE A 95 11.69 2.15 -3.83
N ALA A 96 12.90 2.29 -3.29
CA ALA A 96 13.78 1.18 -2.97
C ALA A 96 13.82 0.96 -1.45
N GLY A 97 13.97 -0.30 -1.02
CA GLY A 97 14.16 -0.61 0.40
C GLY A 97 15.49 -0.06 0.93
N PRO A 98 15.58 0.29 2.22
CA PRO A 98 16.75 0.95 2.80
C PRO A 98 18.03 0.11 2.64
N ASN A 99 17.93 -1.21 2.81
CA ASN A 99 19.06 -2.14 2.65
C ASN A 99 19.67 -2.08 1.25
N ILE A 100 18.84 -1.96 0.21
CA ILE A 100 19.30 -1.91 -1.19
C ILE A 100 20.01 -0.58 -1.47
N ILE A 101 19.50 0.50 -0.88
CA ILE A 101 20.10 1.83 -1.00
C ILE A 101 21.46 1.83 -0.32
N GLU A 102 21.56 1.36 0.93
CA GLU A 102 22.81 1.29 1.68
C GLU A 102 23.89 0.47 0.96
N GLN A 103 23.51 -0.68 0.40
CA GLN A 103 24.44 -1.52 -0.38
C GLN A 103 24.96 -0.81 -1.64
N THR A 104 24.11 -0.01 -2.28
CA THR A 104 24.45 0.72 -3.51
C THR A 104 25.39 1.90 -3.22
N ILE A 105 25.06 2.72 -2.22
CA ILE A 105 25.84 3.92 -1.89
C ILE A 105 27.02 3.64 -0.95
N ARG A 106 27.05 2.45 -0.33
CA ARG A 106 28.05 2.00 0.65
C ARG A 106 28.21 2.95 1.85
N GLN A 107 27.11 3.54 2.28
CA GLN A 107 27.04 4.45 3.43
C GLN A 107 25.79 4.11 4.25
N LYS A 108 25.83 4.45 5.54
CA LYS A 108 24.66 4.31 6.42
C LYS A 108 23.64 5.39 6.10
N LEU A 109 22.36 5.03 6.11
CA LEU A 109 21.30 6.01 5.91
C LEU A 109 21.11 6.88 7.18
N PRO A 110 20.66 8.14 7.01
CA PRO A 110 20.28 8.98 8.13
C PRO A 110 19.24 8.32 9.04
N LYS A 111 19.24 8.68 10.33
CA LYS A 111 18.19 8.23 11.25
C LYS A 111 16.83 8.73 10.78
N GLY A 112 15.83 7.86 10.75
CA GLY A 112 14.48 8.20 10.32
C GLY A 112 14.30 8.26 8.80
N PHE A 113 15.33 7.92 8.01
CA PHE A 113 15.21 7.83 6.55
C PHE A 113 13.99 6.97 6.15
N GLN A 114 13.21 7.44 5.17
CA GLN A 114 11.96 6.83 4.69
C GLN A 114 10.82 6.71 5.70
N ARG A 115 10.93 7.26 6.91
CA ARG A 115 9.80 7.37 7.84
C ARG A 115 8.86 8.49 7.41
N SER A 116 7.60 8.44 7.84
CA SER A 116 6.58 9.45 7.61
C SER A 116 7.07 10.86 7.93
N GLU A 117 7.81 11.05 9.02
CA GLU A 117 8.34 12.35 9.44
C GLU A 117 9.37 12.88 8.44
N PHE A 118 10.24 11.99 7.95
CA PHE A 118 11.20 12.32 6.91
C PHE A 118 10.51 12.65 5.59
N LEU A 119 9.48 11.88 5.22
CA LEU A 119 8.71 12.11 3.99
C LEU A 119 7.95 13.44 4.04
N LEU A 120 7.38 13.81 5.20
CA LEU A 120 6.70 15.07 5.41
C LEU A 120 7.68 16.24 5.31
N GLU A 121 8.85 16.14 5.95
CA GLU A 121 9.90 17.17 5.89
C GLU A 121 10.38 17.44 4.45
N HIS A 122 10.39 16.41 3.60
CA HIS A 122 10.81 16.51 2.19
C HIS A 122 9.64 16.76 1.23
N GLY A 123 8.42 16.99 1.73
CA GLY A 123 7.24 17.32 0.91
C GLY A 123 6.71 16.17 0.06
N ALA A 124 7.00 14.92 0.42
CA ALA A 124 6.48 13.74 -0.27
C ALA A 124 5.06 13.35 0.17
N ILE A 125 4.67 13.75 1.39
CA ILE A 125 3.32 13.56 1.95
C ILE A 125 2.82 14.88 2.54
N ASP A 126 1.50 15.01 2.70
CA ASP A 126 0.86 16.24 3.17
C ASP A 126 0.69 16.29 4.70
N MET A 127 0.46 15.14 5.33
CA MET A 127 0.24 15.06 6.78
C MET A 127 0.47 13.66 7.35
N ILE A 128 0.73 13.64 8.67
CA ILE A 128 0.84 12.43 9.46
C ILE A 128 -0.33 12.37 10.42
N VAL A 129 -1.06 11.25 10.42
CA VAL A 129 -2.32 11.11 11.16
C VAL A 129 -2.35 9.79 11.91
N HIS A 130 -2.62 9.85 13.21
CA HIS A 130 -2.82 8.66 14.01
C HIS A 130 -4.10 7.92 13.61
N ARG A 131 -4.07 6.58 13.63
CA ARG A 131 -5.15 5.72 13.15
C ARG A 131 -6.52 6.05 13.77
N THR A 132 -6.55 6.40 15.05
CA THR A 132 -7.78 6.76 15.78
C THR A 132 -8.44 8.03 15.26
N GLU A 133 -7.65 8.96 14.70
CA GLU A 133 -8.13 10.25 14.19
C GLU A 133 -8.41 10.22 12.68
N MET A 134 -7.89 9.19 12.00
CA MET A 134 -7.90 9.03 10.54
C MET A 134 -9.29 9.20 9.94
N ARG A 135 -10.31 8.51 10.49
CA ARG A 135 -11.70 8.62 10.03
C ARG A 135 -12.20 10.06 10.08
N GLY A 136 -11.98 10.74 11.19
CA GLY A 136 -12.41 12.12 11.39
C GLY A 136 -11.73 13.09 10.43
N ILE A 137 -10.43 12.92 10.23
CA ILE A 137 -9.64 13.78 9.33
C ILE A 137 -10.05 13.57 7.88
N ILE A 138 -10.09 12.32 7.41
CA ILE A 138 -10.49 12.00 6.03
C ILE A 138 -11.90 12.53 5.74
N ALA A 139 -12.85 12.32 6.65
CA ALA A 139 -14.21 12.79 6.49
C ALA A 139 -14.29 14.33 6.37
N ARG A 140 -13.52 15.07 7.17
CA ARG A 140 -13.42 16.54 7.07
C ARG A 140 -12.74 17.00 5.78
N LEU A 141 -11.71 16.30 5.32
CA LEU A 141 -11.03 16.61 4.07
C LEU A 141 -11.97 16.40 2.87
N LEU A 142 -12.63 15.25 2.82
CA LEU A 142 -13.61 14.94 1.78
C LEU A 142 -14.74 15.97 1.76
N ALA A 143 -15.32 16.32 2.92
CA ALA A 143 -16.36 17.35 2.99
C ALA A 143 -15.91 18.69 2.39
N LYS A 144 -14.66 19.11 2.63
CA LYS A 144 -14.08 20.32 2.03
C LYS A 144 -13.90 20.20 0.52
N LEU A 145 -13.37 19.07 0.06
CA LEU A 145 -13.09 18.83 -1.37
C LEU A 145 -14.38 18.67 -2.19
N THR A 146 -15.46 18.15 -1.60
CA THR A 146 -16.76 17.97 -2.27
C THR A 146 -17.75 19.10 -2.01
N GLY A 147 -17.37 20.12 -1.23
CA GLY A 147 -18.28 21.22 -0.85
C GLY A 147 -19.47 20.77 0.01
N SER A 148 -19.36 19.63 0.69
CA SER A 148 -20.40 19.08 1.58
C SER A 148 -20.28 19.63 3.01
N ALA A 149 -21.35 19.54 3.78
CA ALA A 149 -21.31 19.87 5.21
C ALA A 149 -20.33 18.94 5.95
N ALA A 150 -19.61 19.48 6.94
CA ALA A 150 -18.72 18.68 7.77
C ALA A 150 -19.55 17.64 8.56
N PRO A 151 -19.20 16.36 8.50
CA PRO A 151 -19.94 15.33 9.22
C PRO A 151 -19.72 15.46 10.72
N GLU A 152 -20.77 15.22 11.51
CA GLU A 152 -20.64 14.95 12.93
C GLU A 152 -19.94 13.59 13.09
N ILE A 153 -18.72 13.59 13.62
CA ILE A 153 -17.94 12.38 13.82
C ILE A 153 -18.37 11.75 15.14
N GLU A 154 -19.24 10.75 15.09
CA GLU A 154 -19.52 9.90 16.25
C GLU A 154 -18.30 9.01 16.54
N GLU A 155 -17.85 8.96 17.80
CA GLU A 155 -16.80 8.01 18.21
C GLU A 155 -17.30 6.58 17.96
N LEU A 156 -16.57 5.83 17.13
CA LEU A 156 -16.87 4.42 16.94
C LEU A 156 -16.58 3.70 18.27
N PRO A 157 -17.42 2.74 18.69
CA PRO A 157 -17.08 1.89 19.81
C PRO A 157 -15.71 1.23 19.55
N PRO A 158 -14.91 0.98 20.60
CA PRO A 158 -13.64 0.31 20.45
C PRO A 158 -13.85 -1.00 19.68
N VAL A 159 -13.06 -1.21 18.62
CA VAL A 159 -13.04 -2.48 17.91
C VAL A 159 -12.56 -3.51 18.91
N VAL A 160 -13.45 -4.41 19.33
CA VAL A 160 -13.07 -5.56 20.13
C VAL A 160 -12.21 -6.42 19.23
N ASP A 161 -10.96 -6.64 19.64
CA ASP A 161 -10.01 -7.50 18.93
C ASP A 161 -10.53 -8.94 19.05
N GLU A 162 -11.44 -9.33 18.15
CA GLU A 162 -11.88 -10.71 18.06
C GLU A 162 -10.65 -11.56 17.74
N PRO A 163 -10.42 -12.68 18.46
CA PRO A 163 -9.26 -13.51 18.20
C PRO A 163 -9.25 -13.90 16.73
N THR A 164 -8.14 -13.54 16.05
CA THR A 164 -7.93 -13.91 14.66
C THR A 164 -8.10 -15.43 14.57
N PRO A 165 -9.01 -15.96 13.73
CA PRO A 165 -9.19 -17.40 13.63
C PRO A 165 -7.85 -18.03 13.25
N GLU A 166 -7.45 -19.07 13.99
CA GLU A 166 -6.22 -19.79 13.70
C GLU A 166 -6.24 -20.25 12.24
N PRO A 167 -5.13 -20.09 11.50
CA PRO A 167 -5.07 -20.56 10.12
C PRO A 167 -5.34 -22.08 10.11
N PRO A 168 -6.06 -22.58 9.09
CA PRO A 168 -6.34 -24.02 9.00
C PRO A 168 -5.03 -24.80 8.97
N VAL A 169 -4.89 -25.75 9.90
CA VAL A 169 -3.78 -26.69 9.91
C VAL A 169 -4.00 -27.67 8.76
N PHE A 170 -3.24 -27.50 7.68
CA PHE A 170 -3.20 -28.49 6.60
C PHE A 170 -2.35 -29.68 7.04
N PRO A 171 -2.80 -30.94 6.86
CA PRO A 171 -1.97 -32.11 7.11
C PRO A 171 -0.70 -32.01 6.27
N VAL A 172 0.47 -32.09 6.93
CA VAL A 172 1.75 -32.25 6.25
C VAL A 172 1.79 -33.70 5.78
N GLU A 173 1.76 -33.92 4.46
CA GLU A 173 2.01 -35.26 3.91
C GLU A 173 3.42 -35.69 4.30
N PRO A 174 3.63 -36.95 4.74
CA PRO A 174 4.96 -37.43 5.10
C PRO A 174 5.88 -37.36 3.87
N GLU A 175 7.07 -36.78 4.06
CA GLU A 175 8.12 -36.77 3.04
C GLU A 175 8.42 -38.22 2.62
N GLU A 176 8.24 -38.52 1.33
CA GLU A 176 8.79 -39.75 0.75
C GLU A 176 10.32 -39.73 0.92
N GLU A 177 10.84 -40.73 1.63
CA GLU A 177 12.29 -40.94 1.75
C GLU A 177 12.91 -40.99 0.35
N ALA A 178 13.84 -40.08 0.10
CA ALA A 178 14.65 -40.09 -1.11
C ALA A 178 15.36 -41.45 -1.25
N PRO A 179 15.39 -42.06 -2.44
CA PRO A 179 16.02 -43.35 -2.63
C PRO A 179 17.51 -43.26 -2.27
N ALA A 180 17.97 -44.24 -1.48
CA ALA A 180 19.35 -44.36 -1.04
C ALA A 180 20.32 -44.34 -2.23
N ALA A 181 21.41 -43.59 -2.08
CA ALA A 181 22.50 -43.55 -3.04
C ALA A 181 23.02 -44.95 -3.33
N VAL A 182 23.06 -45.32 -4.61
CA VAL A 182 23.70 -46.55 -5.07
C VAL A 182 25.20 -46.40 -4.89
N ASP A 183 25.76 -47.27 -4.06
CA ASP A 183 27.19 -47.42 -3.81
C ASP A 183 27.89 -47.90 -5.09
N GLU A 184 28.63 -47.02 -5.76
CA GLU A 184 29.60 -47.41 -6.79
C GLU A 184 30.87 -47.90 -6.06
N GLY A 185 30.97 -49.21 -5.89
CA GLY A 185 32.15 -49.89 -5.35
C GLY A 185 32.48 -51.15 -6.15
N ASP A 186 33.58 -51.06 -6.89
CA ASP A 186 34.54 -52.09 -7.33
C ASP A 186 34.05 -53.48 -7.83
N GLU A 187 34.19 -53.71 -9.14
CA GLU A 187 34.99 -54.80 -9.75
C GLU A 187 35.33 -54.53 -11.22
#